data_AF-A0A926MAB5-F1
#
_entry.id   AF-A0A926MAB5-F1
#
_cell.length_a   1.000
_cell.length_b   1.000
_cell.length_c   1.000
_cell.angle_alpha   90.00
_cell.angle_beta   90.00
_cell.angle_gamma   90.00
#
_symmetry.space_group_name_H-M   'P 1'
#
loop_
_entity.id
_entity.type
_entity.pdbx_description
1 polymer ?
#
loop_
_entity_poly.entity_id
_entity_poly.type
_entity_poly.pdbx_seq_one_letter_code
_entity_poly.pdbx_strand_id
1 'polypeptide(L)' 'MLIDFEPGDYVTNPANKDWGVGQVQSIIGSKVTVNFENYGKRVINIENVILEKVNYEN' A
#
# COMPACT_ATOMS: atom_id res chain seq x y z
N MET A 1 0.10 16.28 -3.24
CA MET A 1 -0.54 15.18 -2.50
C MET A 1 0.47 14.73 -1.46
N LEU A 2 0.18 14.90 -0.17
CA LEU A 2 1.04 14.39 0.89
C LEU A 2 0.82 12.87 0.94
N ILE A 3 1.92 12.12 0.99
CA ILE A 3 1.87 10.68 1.18
C ILE A 3 1.90 10.45 2.69
N ASP A 4 0.80 9.98 3.26
CA ASP A 4 0.67 9.71 4.70
C ASP A 4 1.15 8.30 5.10
N PHE A 5 1.96 7.67 4.24
CA PHE A 5 2.56 6.37 4.48
C PHE A 5 4.07 6.47 4.56
N GLU A 6 4.67 5.61 5.37
CA GLU A 6 6.11 5.36 5.43
C GLU A 6 6.42 3.86 5.27
N PRO A 7 7.66 3.48 4.88
CA PRO A 7 8.06 2.08 4.88
C PRO A 7 7.80 1.42 6.25
N GLY A 8 7.10 0.29 6.23
CA GLY A 8 6.64 -0.42 7.43
C GLY A 8 5.13 -0.30 7.67
N ASP A 9 4.49 0.75 7.16
CA ASP A 9 3.05 0.92 7.28
C ASP A 9 2.26 -0.19 6.57
N TYR A 10 1.10 -0.51 7.11
CA TYR A 10 0.16 -1.43 6.50
C TYR A 10 -0.96 -0.66 5.81
N VAL A 11 -1.31 -1.12 4.61
CA VAL A 11 -2.31 -0.51 3.76
C VAL A 11 -3.23 -1.56 3.14
N THR A 12 -4.41 -1.14 2.72
CA THR A 12 -5.29 -1.92 1.83
C THR A 12 -5.55 -1.13 0.56
N ASN A 13 -5.95 -1.84 -0.50
CA ASN A 13 -6.54 -1.23 -1.69
C ASN A 13 -8.06 -1.44 -1.65
N PRO A 14 -8.87 -0.40 -1.36
CA PRO A 14 -10.33 -0.55 -1.25
C PRO A 14 -11.01 -1.03 -2.54
N ALA A 15 -10.39 -0.76 -3.70
CA ALA A 15 -10.87 -1.20 -5.00
C ALA A 15 -10.48 -2.66 -5.32
N ASN A 16 -9.50 -3.22 -4.60
CA ASN A 16 -8.99 -4.59 -4.79
C ASN A 16 -8.83 -5.29 -3.44
N LYS A 17 -9.95 -5.52 -2.75
CA LYS A 17 -9.97 -6.11 -1.40
C LYS A 17 -9.40 -7.53 -1.35
N ASP A 18 -9.44 -8.25 -2.47
CA ASP A 18 -8.91 -9.60 -2.63
C ASP A 18 -7.38 -9.65 -2.48
N TRP A 19 -6.67 -8.54 -2.69
CA TRP A 19 -5.22 -8.48 -2.51
C TRP A 19 -4.79 -8.69 -1.06
N GLY A 20 -5.70 -8.46 -0.10
CA GLY A 20 -5.41 -8.53 1.34
C GLY A 20 -4.73 -7.28 1.87
N VAL A 21 -4.21 -7.37 3.09
CA VAL A 21 -3.39 -6.30 3.67
C VAL A 21 -2.01 -6.33 3.01
N GLY A 22 -1.41 -5.16 2.81
CA GLY A 22 -0.08 -5.05 2.26
C GLY A 22 0.83 -4.16 3.09
N GLN A 23 2.09 -4.54 3.21
CA GLN A 23 3.10 -3.71 3.88
C GLN A 23 3.84 -2.84 2.87
N VAL A 24 3.92 -1.54 3.15
CA VAL A 24 4.72 -0.59 2.38
C VAL A 24 6.20 -0.89 2.57
N GLN A 25 6.93 -1.13 1.49
CA GLN A 25 8.36 -1.43 1.51
C GLN A 25 9.24 -0.23 1.10
N SER A 26 8.76 0.60 0.18
CA SER A 26 9.50 1.78 -0.28
C SER A 26 8.58 2.79 -0.95
N ILE A 27 9.01 4.06 -0.97
CA ILE A 27 8.28 5.17 -1.58
C ILE A 27 9.28 5.98 -2.41
N ILE A 28 8.98 6.20 -3.69
CA ILE A 28 9.80 6.98 -4.61
C ILE A 28 8.86 7.89 -5.42
N GLY A 29 8.80 9.17 -5.06
CA GLY A 29 7.81 10.10 -5.64
C GLY A 29 6.39 9.61 -5.40
N SER A 30 5.56 9.52 -6.44
CA SER A 30 4.19 8.98 -6.39
C SER A 30 4.09 7.45 -6.45
N LYS A 31 5.23 6.74 -6.49
CA LYS A 31 5.24 5.27 -6.57
C LYS A 31 5.53 4.67 -5.20
N VAL A 32 4.61 3.84 -4.73
CA VAL A 32 4.70 3.11 -3.47
C VAL A 32 4.85 1.62 -3.78
N THR A 33 5.91 0.99 -3.28
CA THR A 33 6.06 -0.46 -3.37
C THR A 33 5.39 -1.09 -2.16
N VAL A 34 4.39 -1.94 -2.37
CA VAL A 34 3.64 -2.64 -1.32
C VAL A 34 3.75 -4.14 -1.56
N ASN A 35 3.95 -4.92 -0.50
CA ASN A 35 3.85 -6.38 -0.55
C ASN A 35 2.52 -6.82 0.05
N PHE A 36 1.56 -7.17 -0.80
CA PHE A 36 0.22 -7.63 -0.42
C PHE A 36 0.21 -9.13 -0.12
N GLU A 37 -0.55 -9.54 0.90
CA GLU A 37 -0.66 -10.94 1.36
C GLU A 37 -1.05 -11.92 0.24
N ASN A 38 -2.06 -11.58 -0.55
CA ASN A 38 -2.63 -12.49 -1.56
C ASN A 38 -2.24 -12.16 -3.00
N TYR A 39 -1.59 -11.01 -3.21
CA TYR A 39 -1.26 -10.50 -4.55
C TYR A 39 0.23 -10.24 -4.78
N GLY A 40 1.04 -10.40 -3.72
CA GLY A 40 2.48 -10.24 -3.73
C GLY A 40 2.93 -8.78 -3.87
N LYS A 41 4.19 -8.61 -4.29
CA LYS A 41 4.83 -7.31 -4.41
C LYS A 41 4.33 -6.53 -5.64
N ARG A 42 3.86 -5.31 -5.42
CA ARG A 42 3.40 -4.38 -6.46
C ARG A 42 3.95 -2.99 -6.26
N VAL A 43 4.20 -2.31 -7.38
CA VAL A 43 4.49 -0.88 -7.41
C VAL A 43 3.19 -0.18 -7.78
N ILE A 44 2.67 0.64 -6.87
CA ILE A 44 1.40 1.34 -6.99
C ILE A 44 1.69 2.80 -7.27
N ASN A 45 1.07 3.37 -8.32
CA ASN A 45 1.05 4.82 -8.48
C ASN A 45 -0.16 5.38 -7.72
N ILE A 46 0.12 6.08 -6.61
CA ILE A 46 -0.92 6.62 -5.72
C ILE A 46 -1.71 7.78 -6.32
N GLU A 47 -1.28 8.35 -7.45
CA GLU A 47 -2.05 9.35 -8.20
C GLU A 47 -3.27 8.72 -8.89
N ASN A 48 -3.23 7.41 -9.14
CA ASN A 48 -4.28 6.67 -9.86
C ASN A 48 -4.96 5.61 -9.01
N VAL A 49 -4.32 5.16 -7.93
CA VAL A 49 -4.80 4.08 -7.07
C VAL A 49 -4.78 4.54 -5.63
N ILE A 50 -5.93 4.47 -4.98
CA ILE A 50 -6.07 4.83 -3.57
C ILE A 50 -5.60 3.65 -2.71
N LEU A 51 -4.78 3.97 -1.72
CA LEU A 51 -4.42 3.09 -0.61
C LEU A 51 -4.96 3.70 0.67
N GLU A 52 -5.42 2.86 1.60
CA GLU A 52 -5.89 3.29 2.92
C GLU A 52 -5.00 2.68 4.00
N LYS A 53 -4.49 3.51 4.91
CA LYS A 53 -3.69 3.05 6.06
C LYS A 53 -4.59 2.23 6.98
N VAL A 54 -4.10 1.09 7.42
CA VAL A 54 -4.78 0.26 8.41
C VAL A 54 -3.91 0.09 9.63
N ASN A 55 -4.55 0.07 10.79
CA ASN A 55 -3.91 -0.34 12.02
C ASN A 55 -3.90 -1.86 12.03
N TYR A 56 -2.82 -2.43 11.48
CA TYR A 56 -2.61 -3.87 11.44
C TYR A 56 -1.69 -4.23 12.61
N GLU A 57 -2.31 -4.59 13.73
CA GLU A 57 -1.60 -5.21 14.83
C GLU A 57 -1.42 -6.69 14.47
N ASN A 58 -0.17 -7.12 14.34
CA ASN A 58 0.18 -8.54 14.18
C ASN A 58 -0.19 -9.34 15.42
#